data_AF-A0A523R9V4-F1
#
_entry.id   AF-A0A523R9V4-F1
#
_cell.length_a   1.000
_cell.length_b   1.000
_cell.length_c   1.000
_cell.angle_alpha   90.00
_cell.angle_beta   90.00
_cell.angle_gamma   90.00
#
_symmetry.space_group_name_H-M   'P 1'
#
loop_
_entity.id
_entity.type
_entity.pdbx_description
1 polymer ?
#
loop_
_entity_poly.entity_id
_entity_poly.type
_entity_poly.pdbx_seq_one_letter_code
_entity_poly.pdbx_strand_id
1 'polypeptide(L)' 'MSNKKLPPPPALPPSFTASSKFCLFHKGDLSEDIYTCPKCKTTYCLECAKKAQTDRKLCIKCKQIVLL' A
#
# COMPACT_ATOMS: atom_id res chain seq x y z
N MET A 1 -46.29 29.12 -9.15
CA MET A 1 -45.61 28.11 -8.30
C MET A 1 -44.37 27.62 -9.03
N SER A 2 -43.21 28.22 -8.76
CA SER A 2 -41.95 27.88 -9.45
C SER A 2 -41.29 26.67 -8.78
N ASN A 3 -41.58 25.48 -9.31
CA ASN A 3 -40.99 24.22 -8.87
C ASN A 3 -39.51 24.19 -9.31
N LYS A 4 -38.62 24.79 -8.51
CA LYS A 4 -37.16 24.75 -8.73
C LYS A 4 -36.66 23.35 -8.38
N LYS A 5 -36.72 22.43 -9.34
CA LYS A 5 -36.01 21.15 -9.28
C LYS A 5 -34.52 21.44 -9.16
N LEU A 6 -33.97 21.25 -7.96
CA LEU A 6 -32.53 21.29 -7.74
C LEU A 6 -31.88 20.21 -8.62
N PRO A 7 -30.74 20.49 -9.26
CA PRO A 7 -30.02 19.46 -10.00
C PRO A 7 -29.58 18.35 -9.03
N PRO A 8 -29.54 17.09 -9.49
CA PRO A 8 -29.04 15.99 -8.66
C PRO A 8 -27.61 16.31 -8.20
N PRO A 9 -27.22 15.90 -6.98
CA PRO A 9 -25.87 16.11 -6.49
C PRO A 9 -24.86 15.45 -7.44
N PRO A 10 -23.65 16.03 -7.60
CA PRO A 10 -22.60 15.39 -8.37
C PRO A 10 -22.33 13.99 -7.82
N ALA A 11 -22.41 12.97 -8.67
CA ALA A 11 -22.00 11.63 -8.29
C ALA A 11 -20.48 11.65 -8.05
N LEU A 12 -20.08 11.42 -6.79
CA LEU A 12 -18.68 11.15 -6.48
C LEU A 12 -18.25 9.88 -7.25
N PRO A 13 -17.06 9.85 -7.85
CA PRO A 13 -16.58 8.63 -8.49
C PRO A 13 -16.53 7.49 -7.46
N PRO A 14 -16.77 6.23 -7.88
CA PRO A 14 -16.68 5.08 -6.98
C PRO A 14 -15.29 5.07 -6.35
N SER A 15 -15.25 4.83 -5.03
CA SER A 15 -14.03 4.76 -4.22
C SER A 15 -12.94 4.00 -4.98
N PHE A 16 -11.96 4.72 -5.51
CA PHE A 16 -10.81 4.11 -6.17
C PHE A 16 -10.02 3.42 -5.06
N THR A 17 -10.34 2.15 -4.80
CA THR A 17 -9.48 1.26 -4.02
C THR A 17 -8.25 1.04 -4.87
N ALA A 18 -7.29 1.97 -4.77
CA ALA A 18 -5.96 1.80 -5.34
C ALA A 18 -5.47 0.46 -4.82
N SER A 19 -5.41 -0.53 -5.72
CA SER A 19 -5.05 -1.89 -5.37
C SER A 19 -3.66 -1.83 -4.75
N SER A 20 -3.60 -1.89 -3.42
CA SER A 20 -2.44 -1.51 -2.61
C SER A 20 -1.39 -2.62 -2.57
N LYS A 21 -1.27 -3.36 -3.66
CA LYS A 21 -0.35 -4.48 -3.82
C LYS A 21 0.94 -4.00 -4.48
N PHE A 22 1.57 -2.97 -3.93
CA PHE A 22 2.88 -2.47 -4.41
C PHE A 22 3.99 -2.70 -3.38
N CYS A 23 5.06 -3.37 -3.80
CA CYS A 23 6.26 -3.59 -3.00
C CYS A 23 7.28 -2.46 -3.27
N LEU A 24 7.64 -1.70 -2.22
CA LEU A 24 8.58 -0.58 -2.38
C LEU A 24 10.04 -1.04 -2.57
N PHE A 25 10.38 -2.29 -2.24
CA PHE A 25 11.75 -2.82 -2.37
C PHE A 25 12.15 -3.04 -3.83
N HIS A 26 11.30 -3.71 -4.60
CA HIS A 26 11.53 -3.96 -6.02
C HIS A 26 10.73 -3.02 -6.94
N LYS A 27 9.92 -2.11 -6.37
CA LYS A 27 9.10 -1.12 -7.08
C LYS A 27 8.16 -1.76 -8.11
N GLY A 28 7.45 -2.81 -7.71
CA GLY A 28 6.47 -3.49 -8.54
C GLY A 28 5.38 -4.15 -7.69
N ASP A 29 4.62 -5.05 -8.27
CA ASP A 29 3.52 -5.71 -7.57
C ASP A 29 3.99 -6.60 -6.41
N LEU A 30 3.15 -6.68 -5.38
CA LEU A 30 3.31 -7.59 -4.24
C LEU A 30 3.07 -9.03 -4.70
N SER A 31 4.04 -9.91 -4.42
CA SER A 31 3.93 -11.36 -4.62
C SER A 31 2.87 -11.96 -3.68
N GLU A 32 2.50 -13.22 -3.91
CA GLU A 32 1.59 -13.97 -3.03
C GLU A 32 2.07 -14.01 -1.58
N ASP A 33 3.39 -14.14 -1.37
CA ASP A 33 4.02 -14.04 -0.06
C ASP A 33 4.27 -12.58 0.37
N ILE A 34 3.45 -12.11 1.31
CA ILE A 34 3.49 -10.76 1.83
C ILE A 34 4.10 -10.74 3.24
N TYR A 35 5.21 -10.03 3.39
CA TYR A 35 5.75 -9.63 4.68
C TYR A 35 5.16 -8.28 5.09
N THR A 36 4.58 -8.23 6.29
CA THR A 36 4.08 -6.99 6.88
C THR A 36 5.04 -6.50 7.95
N CYS A 37 5.57 -5.29 7.78
CA CYS A 37 6.47 -4.72 8.78
C CYS A 37 5.73 -4.51 10.12
N PRO A 38 6.24 -5.05 11.24
CA PRO A 38 5.55 -4.97 12.53
C PRO A 38 5.48 -3.54 13.10
N LYS A 39 6.38 -2.64 12.66
CA LYS A 39 6.44 -1.24 13.12
C LYS A 39 5.49 -0.32 12.39
N CYS A 40 5.48 -0.36 11.06
CA CYS A 40 4.74 0.60 10.22
C CYS A 40 3.59 -0.02 9.43
N LYS A 41 3.33 -1.32 9.63
CA LYS A 41 2.29 -2.10 8.94
C LYS A 41 2.37 -2.02 7.42
N THR A 42 3.55 -1.74 6.88
CA THR A 42 3.75 -1.67 5.44
C THR A 42 4.01 -3.07 4.91
N THR A 43 3.29 -3.41 3.86
CA THR A 43 3.38 -4.69 3.16
C THR A 43 4.49 -4.64 2.11
N TYR A 44 5.31 -5.67 2.12
CA TYR A 44 6.42 -5.92 1.18
C TYR A 44 6.38 -7.38 0.74
N CYS A 45 7.06 -7.73 -0.34
CA CYS A 45 7.26 -9.14 -0.66
C CYS A 45 8.14 -9.80 0.39
N LEU A 46 7.80 -11.03 0.77
CA LEU A 46 8.58 -11.82 1.73
C LEU A 46 10.01 -12.04 1.23
N GLU A 47 10.18 -12.29 -0.08
CA GLU A 47 11.51 -12.41 -0.70
C GLU A 47 12.33 -11.12 -0.63
N CYS A 48 11.68 -9.98 -0.84
CA CYS A 48 12.32 -8.67 -0.72
C CYS A 48 12.70 -8.37 0.72
N ALA A 49 11.85 -8.74 1.67
CA ALA A 49 12.13 -8.60 3.10
C ALA A 49 13.28 -9.50 3.54
N LYS A 50 13.36 -10.76 3.06
CA LYS A 50 14.51 -11.66 3.28
C LYS A 50 15.79 -11.09 2.71
N LYS A 51 15.79 -10.64 1.45
CA LYS A 51 16.97 -9.97 0.85
C LYS A 51 17.37 -8.74 1.63
N ALA A 52 16.40 -7.94 2.08
CA ALA A 52 16.68 -6.76 2.89
C ALA A 52 17.31 -7.11 4.24
N GLN A 53 16.86 -8.19 4.88
CA GLN A 53 17.48 -8.70 6.10
C GLN A 53 18.95 -9.12 5.88
N THR A 54 19.22 -9.90 4.81
CA THR A 54 20.59 -10.32 4.45
C THR A 54 21.49 -9.14 4.11
N ASP A 55 20.97 -8.16 3.38
CA ASP A 55 21.70 -6.95 2.92
C ASP A 55 21.74 -5.85 4.01
N ARG A 56 21.21 -6.13 5.21
CA ARG A 56 21.03 -5.16 6.32
C ARG A 56 20.28 -3.88 5.91
N LYS A 57 19.41 -3.97 4.91
CA LYS A 57 18.52 -2.88 4.50
C LYS A 57 17.37 -2.71 5.48
N LEU A 58 17.05 -1.45 5.73
CA LEU A 58 15.98 -1.03 6.60
C LEU A 58 14.65 -0.94 5.82
N CYS A 59 13.53 -1.05 6.53
CA CYS A 59 12.21 -0.79 6.01
C CYS A 59 12.16 0.62 5.39
N ILE A 60 11.71 0.73 4.14
CA ILE A 60 11.72 2.00 3.40
C ILE A 60 10.86 3.07 4.09
N LYS A 61 9.79 2.67 4.78
CA LYS A 61 8.83 3.60 5.37
C LYS A 61 9.21 4.08 6.77
N CYS A 62 9.70 3.20 7.64
CA CYS A 62 10.04 3.55 9.04
C CYS A 62 11.53 3.47 9.37
N LYS A 63 12.39 3.11 8.40
CA LYS A 63 13.84 2.94 8.57
C LYS A 63 14.21 2.01 9.73
N GLN A 64 13.35 1.04 10.05
CA GLN A 64 13.60 0.01 11.06
C GLN A 64 14.15 -1.26 10.40
N ILE A 65 14.85 -2.09 11.18
CA ILE A 65 15.37 -3.37 10.71
C ILE A 65 14.21 -4.26 10.27
N VAL A 66 14.36 -4.91 9.12
CA VAL A 66 13.41 -5.92 8.64
C VAL A 66 13.64 -7.19 9.46
N LEU A 67 12.87 -7.33 10.53
CA LEU A 67 12.80 -8.53 11.37
C LEU A 67 11.77 -9.47 10.77
N LEU A 68 12.26 -10.45 10.02
CA LEU A 68 11.50 -11.53 9.42
C LEU A 68 11.59 -12.77 10.31
#